data_AF-A0A7W2MGP6-F1
#
_entry.id   AF-A0A7W2MGP6-F1
#
_cell.length_a   1.000
_cell.length_b   1.000
_cell.length_c   1.000
_cell.angle_alpha   90.00
_cell.angle_beta   90.00
_cell.angle_gamma   90.00
#
_symmetry.space_group_name_H-M   'P 1'
#
loop_
_entity.id
_entity.type
_entity.pdbx_description
1 polymer ?
#
loop_
_entity_poly.entity_id
_entity_poly.type
_entity_poly.pdbx_seq_one_letter_code
_entity_poly.pdbx_strand_id
1 'polypeptide(L)'
;MTSDKQIALWNEKYVSLFKVSTEKNNNSFNVQVSLPNNIEGKIFKAVWLVVGDDNDPSFIAPLSTYEEDSKTKVWFAVKPNNNDKNVLIFSYGEGCGISVDVPIEL
;
A
#
# COMPACT_ATOMS: atom_id res chain seq x y z
N MET A 1 12.41 -11.05 12.05
CA MET A 1 11.79 -10.89 10.72
C MET A 1 10.37 -11.40 10.81
N THR A 2 9.41 -10.66 10.26
CA THR A 2 8.03 -11.13 10.07
C THR A 2 8.03 -12.18 8.96
N SER A 3 7.30 -13.28 9.11
CA SER A 3 7.19 -14.31 8.08
C SER A 3 6.02 -14.03 7.13
N ASP A 4 6.09 -14.55 5.90
CA ASP A 4 5.03 -14.42 4.88
C ASP A 4 3.68 -14.92 5.40
N LYS A 5 3.68 -15.98 6.22
CA LYS A 5 2.47 -16.49 6.86
C LYS A 5 1.83 -15.45 7.78
N GLN A 6 2.63 -14.68 8.52
CA GLN A 6 2.12 -13.64 9.40
C GLN A 6 1.58 -12.45 8.60
N ILE A 7 2.25 -12.09 7.50
CA ILE A 7 1.78 -11.05 6.58
C ILE A 7 0.44 -11.45 5.96
N ALA A 8 0.30 -12.69 5.50
CA ALA A 8 -0.96 -13.20 4.95
C ALA A 8 -2.13 -13.10 5.95
N LEU A 9 -1.90 -13.44 7.22
CA LEU A 9 -2.91 -13.30 8.28
C LEU A 9 -3.30 -11.84 8.54
N TRP A 10 -2.36 -10.90 8.44
CA TRP A 10 -2.65 -9.48 8.57
C TRP A 10 -3.38 -8.92 7.36
N ASN A 11 -3.00 -9.33 6.15
CA ASN A 11 -3.66 -8.94 4.92
C ASN A 11 -5.13 -9.39 4.96
N GLU A 12 -5.39 -10.66 5.30
CA GLU A 12 -6.77 -11.18 5.46
C GLU A 12 -7.60 -10.36 6.45
N LYS A 13 -6.99 -9.96 7.57
CA LYS A 13 -7.70 -9.27 8.64
C LYS A 13 -7.89 -7.77 8.39
N TYR A 14 -6.95 -7.10 7.73
CA TYR A 14 -6.86 -5.63 7.74
C TYR A 14 -6.93 -4.98 6.36
N VAL A 15 -6.73 -5.70 5.26
CA VAL A 15 -6.71 -5.10 3.91
C VAL A 15 -8.03 -4.39 3.59
N SER A 16 -9.16 -4.86 4.13
CA SER A 16 -10.48 -4.25 3.95
C SER A 16 -10.65 -2.87 4.59
N LEU A 17 -9.72 -2.47 5.47
CA LEU A 17 -9.68 -1.12 6.05
C LEU A 17 -9.17 -0.08 5.05
N PHE A 18 -8.49 -0.52 3.99
CA PHE A 18 -7.94 0.33 2.95
C PHE A 18 -8.95 0.52 1.84
N LYS A 19 -9.05 1.73 1.31
CA LYS A 19 -9.93 2.05 0.18
C LYS A 19 -9.11 2.53 -0.99
N VAL A 20 -9.01 1.69 -2.01
CA VAL A 20 -8.32 1.99 -3.26
C VAL A 20 -9.31 2.65 -4.22
N SER A 21 -8.89 3.76 -4.81
CA SER A 21 -9.57 4.43 -5.91
C SER A 21 -8.58 4.61 -7.05
N THR A 22 -8.95 4.14 -8.22
CA THR A 22 -8.15 4.25 -9.44
C THR A 22 -8.92 5.06 -10.47
N GLU A 23 -8.25 6.03 -11.08
CA GLU A 23 -8.80 6.84 -12.15
C GLU A 23 -7.84 6.80 -13.35
N LYS A 24 -8.38 6.44 -14.51
CA LYS A 24 -7.60 6.45 -15.75
C LYS A 24 -7.37 7.89 -16.20
N ASN A 25 -6.11 8.26 -16.37
CA ASN A 25 -5.67 9.54 -16.90
C ASN A 25 -4.77 9.31 -18.12
N ASN A 26 -5.33 9.44 -19.32
CA ASN A 26 -4.70 9.12 -20.60
C ASN A 26 -4.13 7.69 -20.65
N ASN A 27 -2.80 7.56 -20.67
CA ASN A 27 -2.06 6.31 -20.70
C ASN A 27 -1.53 5.89 -19.32
N SER A 28 -2.02 6.52 -18.25
CA SER A 28 -1.63 6.28 -16.87
C SER A 28 -2.86 6.14 -15.99
N PHE A 29 -2.64 5.70 -14.75
CA PHE A 29 -3.65 5.65 -13.70
C PHE A 29 -3.18 6.51 -12.55
N ASN A 30 -4.09 7.35 -12.06
CA ASN A 30 -3.98 8.01 -10.77
C ASN A 30 -4.54 7.04 -9.73
N VAL A 31 -3.73 6.69 -8.74
CA VAL A 31 -4.11 5.78 -7.67
C VAL A 31 -4.12 6.56 -6.37
N GLN A 32 -5.25 6.50 -5.67
CA GLN A 32 -5.40 7.06 -4.34
C GLN A 32 -5.84 5.96 -3.38
N VAL A 33 -5.16 5.85 -2.24
CA VAL A 33 -5.53 4.89 -1.20
C VAL A 33 -5.77 5.63 0.10
N SER A 34 -6.97 5.47 0.66
CA SER A 34 -7.25 5.88 2.04
C SER A 34 -6.83 4.78 2.99
N LEU A 35 -6.16 5.15 4.08
CA LEU A 35 -5.60 4.22 5.07
C LEU A 35 -6.08 4.58 6.49
N PRO A 36 -6.20 3.59 7.40
CA PRO A 36 -6.38 3.88 8.81
C PRO A 36 -5.08 4.45 9.40
N ASN A 37 -5.19 5.38 10.35
CA ASN A 37 -4.02 5.91 11.09
C ASN A 37 -3.52 4.98 12.19
N ASN A 38 -4.31 3.97 12.53
CA ASN A 38 -4.02 3.03 13.59
C ASN A 38 -4.66 1.68 13.30
N ILE A 39 -3.93 0.60 13.59
CA ILE A 39 -4.46 -0.78 13.59
C ILE A 39 -4.05 -1.43 14.91
N GLU A 40 -5.02 -1.88 15.71
CA GLU A 40 -4.80 -2.53 17.01
C GLU A 40 -3.83 -1.78 17.93
N GLY A 41 -3.97 -0.46 18.02
CA GLY A 41 -3.11 0.38 18.86
C GLY A 41 -1.74 0.70 18.24
N LYS A 42 -1.38 0.13 17.09
CA LYS A 42 -0.15 0.46 16.36
C LYS A 42 -0.41 1.60 15.38
N ILE A 43 0.35 2.68 15.54
CA ILE A 43 0.23 3.91 14.72
C ILE A 43 0.87 3.69 13.35
N PHE A 44 0.27 4.26 12.30
CA PHE A 44 0.84 4.29 10.95
C PHE A 44 2.28 4.84 10.96
N LYS A 45 3.18 4.18 10.23
CA LYS A 45 4.61 4.54 10.21
C LYS A 45 5.09 4.93 8.83
N ALA A 46 4.87 4.08 7.83
CA ALA A 46 5.38 4.30 6.48
C ALA A 46 4.57 3.49 5.46
N VAL A 47 4.59 3.98 4.22
CA VAL A 47 4.05 3.30 3.04
C VAL A 47 5.13 3.23 1.96
N TRP A 48 5.22 2.08 1.30
CA TRP A 48 6.12 1.86 0.18
C TRP A 48 5.33 1.40 -1.03
N LEU A 49 5.65 1.94 -2.21
CA LEU A 49 5.22 1.42 -3.48
C LEU A 49 6.26 0.41 -3.97
N VAL A 50 5.81 -0.80 -4.29
CA VAL A 50 6.59 -1.86 -4.90
C VAL A 50 5.96 -2.17 -6.26
N VAL A 51 6.80 -2.20 -7.30
CA VAL A 51 6.39 -2.51 -8.67
C VAL A 51 7.24 -3.68 -9.18
N GLY A 52 6.60 -4.66 -9.82
CA GLY A 52 7.25 -5.85 -10.37
C GLY A 52 7.01 -7.11 -9.52
N ASP A 53 8.00 -8.01 -9.48
CA ASP A 53 7.96 -9.23 -8.67
C ASP A 53 8.27 -8.94 -7.20
N ASP A 54 7.64 -9.66 -6.28
CA ASP A 54 7.81 -9.45 -4.84
C ASP A 54 9.24 -9.78 -4.36
N ASN A 55 9.95 -10.68 -5.04
CA ASN A 55 11.33 -11.07 -4.72
C ASN A 55 12.39 -10.31 -5.52
N ASP A 56 12.01 -9.75 -6.67
CA ASP A 56 12.88 -8.98 -7.56
C ASP A 56 12.11 -7.76 -8.13
N PRO A 57 11.89 -6.73 -7.32
CA PRO A 57 11.09 -5.58 -7.72
C PRO A 57 11.85 -4.69 -8.69
N SER A 58 11.17 -4.26 -9.76
CA SER A 58 11.74 -3.35 -10.75
C SER A 58 11.83 -1.91 -10.23
N PHE A 59 10.99 -1.55 -9.26
CA PHE A 59 10.98 -0.24 -8.62
C PHE A 59 10.42 -0.33 -7.20
N ILE A 60 11.08 0.38 -6.27
CA ILE A 60 10.58 0.62 -4.92
C ILE A 60 10.75 2.10 -4.57
N ALA A 61 9.72 2.72 -4.01
CA ALA A 61 9.82 4.06 -3.45
C ALA A 61 8.98 4.24 -2.18
N PRO A 62 9.48 4.99 -1.18
CA PRO A 62 8.64 5.45 -0.09
C PRO A 62 7.67 6.51 -0.60
N LEU A 63 6.42 6.48 -0.15
CA LEU A 63 5.44 7.51 -0.47
C LEU A 63 5.14 8.36 0.76
N SER A 64 4.81 9.63 0.51
CA SER A 64 4.30 10.53 1.56
C SER A 64 2.79 10.41 1.66
N THR A 65 2.26 10.55 2.87
CA THR A 65 0.83 10.67 3.11
C THR A 65 0.40 12.13 3.20
N TYR A 66 -0.89 12.37 2.99
CA TYR A 66 -1.53 13.66 3.18
C TYR A 66 -2.94 13.48 3.76
N GLU A 67 -3.50 14.55 4.30
CA GLU A 67 -4.86 14.56 4.84
C GLU A 67 -5.83 15.19 3.84
N GLU A 68 -6.95 14.51 3.58
CA GLU A 68 -8.06 15.01 2.76
C GLU A 68 -9.38 14.43 3.29
N ASP A 69 -10.40 15.28 3.47
CA ASP A 69 -11.70 14.90 4.04
C ASP A 69 -11.61 14.16 5.39
N SER A 70 -10.70 14.60 6.27
CA SER A 70 -10.41 13.95 7.56
C SER A 70 -9.96 12.48 7.44
N LYS A 71 -9.39 12.11 6.28
CA LYS A 71 -8.77 10.81 6.04
C LYS A 71 -7.34 10.99 5.60
N THR A 72 -6.49 10.11 6.10
CA THR A 72 -5.12 9.98 5.63
C THR A 72 -5.12 9.20 4.33
N LYS A 73 -4.45 9.76 3.32
CA LYS A 73 -4.38 9.24 1.97
C LYS A 73 -2.94 9.18 1.49
N VAL A 74 -2.70 8.29 0.53
CA VAL A 74 -1.49 8.25 -0.28
C VAL A 74 -1.90 8.30 -1.74
N TRP A 75 -1.10 8.96 -2.56
CA TRP A 75 -1.35 9.10 -3.99
C TRP A 75 -0.08 8.80 -4.78
N PHE A 76 -0.25 8.14 -5.92
CA PHE A 76 0.77 8.01 -6.94
C PHE A 76 0.14 7.89 -8.33
N ALA A 77 0.91 8.23 -9.35
CA ALA A 77 0.55 7.98 -10.73
C ALA A 77 1.47 6.91 -11.32
N VAL A 78 0.90 5.98 -12.08
CA VAL A 78 1.66 4.90 -12.70
C VAL A 78 1.15 4.63 -14.11
N LYS A 79 2.08 4.36 -15.02
CA LYS A 79 1.76 3.84 -16.35
C LYS A 79 1.78 2.32 -16.24
N PRO A 80 0.68 1.62 -16.56
CA PRO A 80 0.65 0.17 -16.48
C PRO A 80 1.59 -0.40 -17.54
N ASN A 81 2.36 -1.39 -17.11
CA ASN A 81 3.13 -2.27 -17.97
C ASN A 81 2.55 -3.67 -17.82
N ASN A 82 2.33 -4.37 -18.93
CA ASN A 82 1.48 -5.58 -18.96
C ASN A 82 1.92 -6.73 -18.02
N ASN A 83 3.15 -6.67 -17.50
CA ASN A 83 3.71 -7.70 -16.63
C ASN A 83 3.94 -7.24 -15.17
N ASP A 84 3.78 -5.95 -14.87
CA ASP A 84 4.17 -5.41 -13.56
C ASP A 84 2.96 -5.37 -12.61
N LYS A 85 3.10 -6.05 -11.47
CA LYS A 85 2.18 -5.89 -10.34
C LYS A 85 2.56 -4.62 -9.58
N ASN A 86 1.55 -3.95 -9.00
CA ASN A 86 1.74 -2.78 -8.17
C ASN A 86 1.17 -3.11 -6.78
N VAL A 87 1.99 -2.95 -5.74
CA VAL A 87 1.60 -3.24 -4.36
C VAL A 87 2.02 -2.07 -3.48
N LEU A 88 1.12 -1.61 -2.62
CA LEU A 88 1.46 -0.70 -1.54
C LEU A 88 1.64 -1.49 -0.24
N ILE A 89 2.80 -1.34 0.40
CA ILE A 89 3.11 -1.99 1.68
C ILE A 89 3.01 -0.94 2.78
N PHE A 90 2.02 -1.09 3.66
CA PHE A 90 1.78 -0.19 4.79
C PHE A 90 2.29 -0.80 6.09
N SER A 91 3.07 -0.04 6.85
CA SER A 91 3.63 -0.47 8.13
C SER A 91 3.04 0.31 9.31
N TYR A 92 2.75 -0.42 10.39
CA TYR A 92 2.17 0.12 11.62
C TYR A 92 2.98 -0.31 12.84
N GLY A 93 3.36 0.66 13.68
CA GLY A 93 4.15 0.46 14.89
C GLY A 93 5.65 0.28 14.63
N GLU A 94 6.40 0.10 15.72
CA GLU A 94 7.85 -0.15 15.69
C GLU A 94 8.19 -1.63 15.96
N GLY A 95 9.36 -2.08 15.51
CA GLY A 95 9.82 -3.47 15.73
C GLY A 95 8.95 -4.50 15.00
N CYS A 96 8.36 -5.44 15.74
CA CYS A 96 7.33 -6.39 15.26
C CYS A 96 5.99 -5.66 15.01
N GLY A 97 6.03 -4.69 14.09
CA GLY A 97 4.87 -3.95 13.60
C GLY A 97 3.97 -4.82 12.70
N ILE A 98 2.79 -4.29 12.39
CA ILE A 98 1.89 -4.91 11.39
C ILE A 98 2.31 -4.40 10.02
N SER A 99 2.38 -5.32 9.05
CA SER A 99 2.50 -5.02 7.62
C SER A 99 1.19 -5.39 6.94
N VAL A 100 0.68 -4.50 6.09
CA VAL A 100 -0.48 -4.77 5.24
C VAL A 100 -0.12 -4.46 3.80
N ASP A 101 -0.24 -5.47 2.94
CA ASP A 101 0.02 -5.34 1.51
C ASP A 101 -1.32 -5.12 0.80
N VAL A 102 -1.39 -4.01 0.06
CA VAL A 102 -2.58 -3.59 -0.67
C VAL A 102 -2.25 -3.69 -2.17
N PRO A 103 -2.71 -4.76 -2.85
CA PRO A 103 -2.52 -4.88 -4.28
C PRO A 103 -3.34 -3.81 -5.02
N ILE A 104 -2.78 -3.28 -6.10
CA ILE A 104 -3.40 -2.25 -6.92
C ILE A 104 -3.77 -2.85 -8.27
N GLU A 105 -5.07 -2.88 -8.53
CA GLU A 105 -5.64 -3.32 -9.81
C GLU A 105 -5.77 -2.10 -10.74
N LEU A 106 -5.07 -2.15 -11.88
CA LEU A 106 -4.98 -1.07 -12.89
C LEU A 106 -5.58 -1.52 -14.22
#